data_AF-A0A357KX36-F1
#
_entry.id   AF-A0A357KX36-F1
#
_cell.length_a   1.000
_cell.length_b   1.000
_cell.length_c   1.000
_cell.angle_alpha   90.00
_cell.angle_beta   90.00
_cell.angle_gamma   90.00
#
_symmetry.space_group_name_H-M   'P 1'
#
loop_
_entity.id
_entity.type
_entity.pdbx_description
1 polymer ?
#
loop_
_entity_poly.entity_id
_entity_poly.type
_entity_poly.pdbx_seq_one_letter_code
_entity_poly.pdbx_strand_id
1 'polypeptide(L)'
;TKSALVLRDIDLLARLSGVGASGVAISLTTLKPELARSMEPRAGSPAQRLRAIRELSAAGVPVAVMTAPIIPGLNDSEVPALLEAAA
;
A
#
# COMPACT_ATOMS: atom_id res chain seq x y z
N THR A 1 -6.59 1.95 0.75
CA THR A 1 -6.26 3.26 0.16
C THR A 1 -5.16 3.12 -0.88
N LYS A 2 -5.08 4.07 -1.82
CA LYS A 2 -4.02 4.19 -2.84
C LYS A 2 -3.11 5.41 -2.62
N SER A 3 -3.28 6.10 -1.48
CA SER A 3 -2.59 7.36 -1.18
C SER A 3 -1.85 7.27 0.15
N ALA A 4 -0.68 7.92 0.22
CA ALA A 4 0.11 8.08 1.44
C ALA A 4 -0.49 9.12 2.41
N LEU A 5 -1.56 9.82 2.05
CA LEU A 5 -2.23 10.80 2.93
C LEU A 5 -2.77 10.16 4.22
N VAL A 6 -3.00 8.85 4.23
CA VAL A 6 -3.36 8.09 5.44
C VAL A 6 -2.36 8.26 6.58
N LEU A 7 -1.10 8.58 6.27
CA LEU A 7 -0.05 8.83 7.26
C LEU A 7 -0.29 10.09 8.11
N ARG A 8 -1.14 11.02 7.65
CA ARG A 8 -1.49 12.21 8.42
C ARG A 8 -2.13 11.86 9.76
N ASP A 9 -2.89 10.77 9.80
CA ASP A 9 -3.69 10.37 10.96
C ASP A 9 -3.08 9.12 11.65
N ILE A 10 -1.76 8.90 11.49
CA ILE A 10 -1.04 7.70 11.95
C ILE A 10 -1.07 7.52 13.47
N ASP A 11 -1.07 8.62 14.23
CA ASP A 11 -1.16 8.61 15.69
C ASP A 11 -2.54 8.12 16.17
N LEU A 12 -3.61 8.55 15.50
CA LEU A 12 -4.96 8.09 15.78
C LEU A 12 -5.14 6.62 15.41
N LEU A 13 -4.65 6.22 14.24
CA LEU A 13 -4.70 4.83 13.79
C LEU A 13 -3.94 3.91 14.75
N ALA A 14 -2.73 4.28 15.17
CA ALA A 14 -1.95 3.51 16.12
C ALA A 14 -2.68 3.34 17.47
N ARG A 15 -3.28 4.41 18.01
CA ARG A 15 -4.08 4.34 19.25
C ARG A 15 -5.28 3.42 19.12
N LEU A 16 -6.01 3.48 18.00
CA LEU A 16 -7.15 2.61 17.74
C LEU A 16 -6.72 1.15 17.52
N SER A 17 -5.58 0.92 16.89
CA SER A 17 -5.01 -0.42 16.71
C SER A 17 -4.61 -1.07 18.03
N GLY A 18 -4.20 -0.29 19.04
CA GLY A 18 -3.92 -0.80 20.39
C GLY A 18 -5.12 -1.47 21.08
N VAL A 19 -6.34 -1.19 20.63
CA VAL A 19 -7.58 -1.86 21.08
C VAL A 19 -8.23 -2.72 19.98
N GLY A 20 -7.52 -3.01 18.90
CA GLY A 20 -7.99 -3.84 17.80
C GLY A 20 -9.07 -3.18 16.93
N ALA A 21 -9.26 -1.86 17.01
CA ALA A 21 -10.34 -1.14 16.32
C ALA A 21 -9.93 -0.54 14.97
N SER A 22 -8.67 -0.72 14.52
CA SER A 22 -8.24 -0.20 13.22
C SER A 22 -7.15 -1.04 12.53
N GLY A 23 -7.18 -0.99 11.20
CA GLY A 23 -6.15 -1.53 10.30
C GLY A 23 -6.28 -0.85 8.93
N VAL A 24 -5.20 -0.89 8.14
CA VAL A 24 -5.14 -0.18 6.86
C VAL A 24 -4.79 -1.16 5.74
N ALA A 25 -5.65 -1.25 4.72
CA ALA A 25 -5.31 -1.93 3.48
C ALA A 25 -4.72 -0.94 2.47
N ILE A 26 -3.53 -1.20 1.91
CA ILE A 26 -2.89 -0.37 0.87
C ILE A 26 -2.84 -1.15 -0.44
N SER A 27 -3.34 -0.54 -1.52
CA SER A 27 -3.28 -1.15 -2.86
C SER A 27 -1.90 -1.01 -3.47
N LEU A 28 -1.27 -2.12 -3.86
CA LEU A 28 0.02 -2.14 -4.54
C LEU A 28 -0.10 -2.97 -5.83
N THR A 29 -0.30 -2.28 -6.96
CA THR A 29 -0.69 -2.90 -8.25
C THR A 29 0.48 -3.22 -9.16
N THR A 30 1.57 -2.46 -9.08
CA THR A 30 2.80 -2.63 -9.86
C THR A 30 3.91 -1.85 -9.15
N LEU A 31 5.17 -2.26 -9.33
CA LEU A 31 6.33 -1.50 -8.88
C LEU A 31 6.80 -0.48 -9.94
N LYS A 32 6.28 -0.59 -11.17
CA LYS A 32 6.69 0.23 -12.32
C LYS A 32 5.95 1.58 -12.31
N PRO A 33 6.65 2.72 -12.14
CA PRO A 33 5.99 4.03 -12.03
C PRO A 33 5.19 4.44 -13.26
N GLU A 34 5.66 4.08 -14.46
CA GLU A 34 4.97 4.41 -15.72
C GLU A 34 3.66 3.65 -15.86
N LEU A 35 3.69 2.34 -15.58
CA LEU A 35 2.49 1.51 -15.60
C LEU A 35 1.49 1.98 -14.52
N ALA A 36 1.97 2.30 -13.32
CA ALA A 36 1.12 2.85 -12.25
C ALA A 36 0.46 4.17 -12.67
N ARG A 37 1.18 5.06 -13.37
CA ARG A 37 0.62 6.32 -13.87
C ARG A 37 -0.40 6.09 -14.99
N SER A 38 -0.19 5.10 -15.84
CA SER A 38 -1.14 4.74 -16.90
C SER A 38 -2.43 4.14 -16.32
N MET A 39 -2.31 3.24 -15.34
CA MET A 39 -3.44 2.54 -14.75
C MET A 39 -4.19 3.39 -13.71
N GLU A 40 -3.46 4.20 -12.93
CA GLU A 40 -3.97 4.89 -11.75
C GLU A 40 -3.38 6.31 -11.62
N PRO A 41 -3.60 7.21 -12.59
CA PRO A 41 -2.87 8.49 -12.72
C PRO A 41 -2.97 9.44 -11.52
N ARG A 42 -4.01 9.30 -10.69
CA ARG A 42 -4.27 10.14 -9.51
C ARG A 42 -3.88 9.49 -8.19
N ALA A 43 -3.43 8.24 -8.23
CA ALA A 43 -2.99 7.52 -7.04
C ALA A 43 -1.55 7.90 -6.67
N GLY A 44 -1.16 7.64 -5.42
CA GLY A 44 0.24 7.76 -5.01
C GLY A 44 1.12 6.82 -5.85
N SER A 45 2.37 7.22 -6.09
CA SER A 45 3.35 6.35 -6.76
C SER A 45 3.59 5.06 -5.96
N PRO A 46 4.03 3.96 -6.60
CA PRO A 46 4.38 2.73 -5.88
C PRO A 46 5.32 2.97 -4.70
N ALA A 47 6.34 3.82 -4.87
CA ALA A 47 7.27 4.19 -3.82
C ALA A 47 6.59 4.89 -2.62
N GLN A 48 5.66 5.80 -2.87
CA GLN A 48 4.88 6.45 -1.80
C GLN A 48 3.98 5.46 -1.05
N ARG A 49 3.42 4.46 -1.76
CA ARG A 49 2.60 3.42 -1.14
C ARG A 49 3.44 2.48 -0.27
N LEU A 50 4.61 2.06 -0.77
CA LEU A 50 5.58 1.27 0.01
C LEU A 50 6.08 2.04 1.25
N ARG A 51 6.34 3.34 1.11
CA ARG A 51 6.65 4.20 2.27
C ARG A 51 5.52 4.18 3.29
N ALA A 52 4.27 4.32 2.85
CA ALA A 52 3.13 4.30 3.76
C ALA A 52 2.94 2.95 4.46
N ILE A 53 3.17 1.83 3.74
CA ILE A 53 3.16 0.48 4.34
C ILE A 53 4.18 0.40 5.47
N ARG A 54 5.44 0.80 5.22
CA ARG A 54 6.52 0.76 6.21
C ARG A 54 6.23 1.63 7.43
N GLU A 55 5.79 2.88 7.22
CA GLU A 55 5.57 3.82 8.32
C GLU A 55 4.38 3.40 9.19
N LEU A 56 3.27 2.95 8.60
CA LEU A 56 2.13 2.43 9.35
C LEU A 56 2.50 1.17 10.15
N SER A 57 3.23 0.24 9.53
CA SER A 57 3.69 -0.98 10.19
C SER A 57 4.63 -0.66 11.36
N ALA A 58 5.59 0.26 11.17
CA ALA A 58 6.49 0.71 12.22
C ALA A 58 5.77 1.40 13.39
N ALA A 59 4.61 2.03 13.14
CA ALA A 59 3.75 2.61 14.17
C ALA A 59 2.83 1.58 14.87
N GLY A 60 2.93 0.29 14.55
CA GLY A 60 2.11 -0.77 15.12
C GLY A 60 0.69 -0.87 14.55
N VAL A 61 0.40 -0.21 13.43
CA VAL A 61 -0.89 -0.32 12.74
C VAL A 61 -0.90 -1.60 11.89
N PRO A 62 -1.89 -2.51 12.06
CA PRO A 62 -2.05 -3.66 11.17
C PRO A 62 -2.24 -3.20 9.73
N VAL A 63 -1.33 -3.62 8.84
CA VAL A 63 -1.36 -3.25 7.43
C VAL A 63 -1.56 -4.49 6.57
N ALA A 64 -2.53 -4.41 5.66
CA ALA A 64 -2.72 -5.40 4.61
C ALA A 64 -2.28 -4.82 3.27
N VAL A 65 -1.57 -5.61 2.46
CA VAL A 65 -1.25 -5.23 1.09
C VAL A 65 -2.23 -5.89 0.14
N MET A 66 -2.85 -5.07 -0.71
CA MET A 66 -3.84 -5.51 -1.67
C MET A 66 -3.27 -5.41 -3.08
N THR A 67 -2.82 -6.54 -3.62
CA THR A 67 -2.34 -6.67 -5.00
C THR A 67 -3.53 -6.79 -5.95
N ALA A 68 -4.25 -5.69 -6.19
CA ALA A 68 -5.42 -5.67 -7.06
C ALA A 68 -5.64 -4.31 -7.76
N PRO A 69 -6.04 -4.29 -9.05
CA PRO A 69 -6.33 -5.46 -9.89
C PRO A 69 -5.04 -6.16 -10.40
N ILE A 70 -5.12 -7.49 -10.54
CA ILE A 70 -4.15 -8.27 -11.32
C ILE A 70 -4.73 -8.51 -12.71
N ILE A 71 -3.99 -8.09 -13.73
CA ILE A 71 -4.36 -8.12 -15.13
C ILE A 71 -3.35 -9.05 -15.84
N PRO A 72 -3.80 -10.20 -16.40
CA PRO A 72 -2.94 -11.14 -17.10
C PRO A 72 -2.14 -10.48 -18.23
N GLY A 73 -0.84 -10.77 -18.28
CA GLY A 73 0.08 -10.22 -19.28
C GLY A 73 0.49 -8.76 -19.06
N LEU A 74 -0.03 -8.08 -18.03
CA LEU A 74 0.32 -6.69 -17.72
C LEU A 74 1.10 -6.56 -16.41
N ASN A 75 0.55 -7.07 -15.30
CA ASN A 75 1.15 -6.97 -13.96
C ASN A 75 1.06 -8.26 -13.13
N ASP A 76 0.53 -9.35 -13.69
CA ASP A 76 0.42 -10.66 -13.04
C ASP A 76 1.76 -11.26 -12.63
N SER A 77 2.77 -11.12 -13.47
CA SER A 77 4.14 -11.55 -13.17
C SER A 77 4.80 -10.79 -12.01
N GLU A 78 4.27 -9.64 -11.60
CA GLU A 78 4.86 -8.82 -10.52
C GLU A 78 4.44 -9.28 -9.12
N VAL A 79 3.44 -10.17 -8.96
CA VAL A 79 2.89 -10.54 -7.63
C VAL A 79 3.97 -10.95 -6.62
N PRO A 80 4.94 -11.84 -6.93
CA PRO A 80 6.00 -12.17 -5.98
C PRO A 80 6.83 -10.96 -5.56
N ALA A 81 7.25 -10.13 -6.52
CA ALA A 81 8.05 -8.93 -6.25
C ALA A 81 7.27 -7.86 -5.46
N LEU A 82 5.96 -7.74 -5.68
CA LEU A 82 5.09 -6.84 -4.92
C LEU A 82 5.03 -7.24 -3.45
N LEU A 83 4.94 -8.55 -3.16
CA LEU A 83 4.92 -9.07 -1.79
C LEU A 83 6.28 -8.92 -1.11
N GLU A 84 7.37 -9.22 -1.82
CA GLU A 84 8.74 -9.03 -1.30
C GLU A 84 9.03 -7.57 -0.97
N ALA A 85 8.64 -6.63 -1.83
CA ALA A 85 8.84 -5.20 -1.59
C ALA A 85 8.00 -4.66 -0.41
N ALA A 86 6.93 -5.36 -0.04
CA ALA A 86 5.99 -4.97 1.00
C ALA A 86 6.23 -5.65 2.37
N ALA A 87 7.10 -6.67 2.42
CA ALA A 87 7.50 -7.36 3.64
C ALA A 87 8.39 -6.47 4.52
#